data_AF-A0A430F7L2-F1
#
_entry.id   AF-A0A430F7L2-F1
#
_cell.length_a   1.000
_cell.length_b   1.000
_cell.length_c   1.000
_cell.angle_alpha   90.00
_cell.angle_beta   90.00
_cell.angle_gamma   90.00
#
_symmetry.space_group_name_H-M   'P 1'
#
loop_
_entity.id
_entity.type
_entity.pdbx_description
1 polymer ?
#
loop_
_entity_poly.entity_id
_entity_poly.type
_entity_poly.pdbx_seq_one_letter_code
_entity_poly.pdbx_strand_id
1 'polypeptide(L)'
;MTDSSIDLTAAAEELATLEERKTAIEQRISTLKGNILQHAADGRYEAGDLTLTVSAGTRSIDPTRFAAEFPVEQFPQYYELKPKALSKIEKIEGSARIADVVRQGSRRVSVK
;
A
#
# COMPACT_ATOMS: atom_id res chain seq x y z
N MET A 1 33.20 -15.31 -15.71
CA MET A 1 31.87 -15.70 -15.21
C MET A 1 31.93 -15.57 -13.70
N THR A 2 31.44 -14.46 -13.13
CA THR A 2 31.51 -14.22 -11.69
C THR A 2 30.32 -14.89 -11.03
N ASP A 3 30.57 -16.05 -10.44
CA ASP A 3 29.64 -16.70 -9.52
C ASP A 3 29.65 -15.90 -8.21
N SER A 4 28.86 -14.83 -8.16
CA SER A 4 28.64 -14.07 -6.92
C SER A 4 27.66 -14.85 -6.04
N SER A 5 28.19 -15.89 -5.37
CA SER A 5 27.46 -16.57 -4.31
C SER A 5 27.29 -15.59 -3.14
N ILE A 6 26.06 -15.13 -2.91
CA ILE A 6 25.70 -14.32 -1.74
C ILE A 6 25.58 -15.27 -0.54
N ASP A 7 26.25 -14.95 0.56
CA ASP A 7 26.00 -15.59 1.85
C ASP A 7 24.62 -15.16 2.36
N LEU A 8 23.66 -16.07 2.30
CA LEU A 8 22.28 -15.81 2.69
C LEU A 8 22.13 -15.48 4.18
N THR A 9 23.07 -15.91 5.03
CA THR A 9 23.05 -15.62 6.47
C THR A 9 23.41 -14.16 6.70
N ALA A 10 24.56 -13.73 6.15
CA ALA A 10 24.99 -12.33 6.21
C ALA A 10 23.98 -11.39 5.54
N ALA A 11 23.38 -11.81 4.41
CA ALA A 11 22.36 -11.04 3.72
C ALA A 11 21.07 -10.90 4.54
N ALA A 12 20.67 -11.93 5.30
CA ALA A 12 19.51 -11.87 6.17
C ALA A 12 19.73 -10.91 7.36
N GLU A 13 20.91 -10.95 7.99
CA GLU A 13 21.27 -10.05 9.09
C GLU A 13 21.35 -8.58 8.65
N GLU A 14 21.97 -8.32 7.50
CA GLU A 14 22.03 -6.99 6.91
C GLU A 14 20.61 -6.48 6.56
N LEU A 15 19.77 -7.33 5.96
CA LEU A 15 18.40 -6.97 5.62
C LEU A 15 17.55 -6.66 6.85
N ALA A 16 17.68 -7.44 7.93
CA ALA A 16 16.99 -7.18 9.19
C ALA A 16 17.38 -5.81 9.77
N THR A 17 18.69 -5.51 9.80
CA THR A 17 19.21 -4.23 10.28
C THR A 17 18.69 -3.05 9.45
N LEU A 18 18.61 -3.21 8.12
CA LEU A 18 18.09 -2.18 7.22
C LEU A 18 16.59 -1.96 7.41
N GLU A 19 15.78 -3.02 7.59
CA GLU A 19 14.34 -2.90 7.87
C GLU A 19 14.06 -2.26 9.24
N GLU A 20 14.87 -2.55 10.26
CA GLU A 20 14.77 -1.86 11.58
C GLU A 20 15.05 -0.36 11.44
N ARG A 21 16.14 0.00 10.74
CA ARG A 21 16.49 1.41 10.48
C ARG A 21 15.42 2.12 9.69
N LYS A 22 14.89 1.47 8.65
CA LYS A 22 13.78 1.98 7.84
C LYS A 22 12.56 2.24 8.70
N THR A 23 12.19 1.29 9.57
CA THR A 23 11.06 1.45 10.49
C THR A 23 11.26 2.65 11.42
N ALA A 24 12.45 2.83 12.00
CA ALA A 24 12.76 3.97 12.86
C ALA A 24 12.70 5.31 12.10
N ILE A 25 13.18 5.35 10.86
CA ILE A 25 13.10 6.54 10.00
C ILE A 25 11.65 6.85 9.63
N GLU A 26 10.86 5.83 9.25
CA GLU A 26 9.44 5.96 8.94
C GLU A 26 8.64 6.50 10.13
N GLN A 27 8.92 6.03 11.34
CA GLN A 27 8.34 6.57 12.57
C GLN A 27 8.70 8.04 12.77
N ARG A 28 9.98 8.42 12.60
CA ARG A 28 10.41 9.82 12.75
C ARG A 28 9.77 10.74 11.70
N ILE A 29 9.64 10.28 10.46
CA ILE A 29 8.92 11.00 9.39
C ILE A 29 7.45 11.17 9.77
N SER A 30 6.81 10.11 10.26
CA SER A 30 5.41 10.14 10.68
C SER A 30 5.18 11.17 11.80
N THR A 31 6.01 11.14 12.84
CA THR A 31 5.97 12.12 13.95
C THR A 31 6.16 13.55 13.44
N LEU A 32 7.13 13.78 12.56
CA LEU A 32 7.36 15.11 11.99
C LEU A 32 6.16 15.61 11.17
N LYS A 33 5.58 14.75 10.33
CA LYS A 33 4.36 15.09 9.57
C LYS A 33 3.19 15.37 10.50
N GLY A 34 3.00 14.57 11.56
CA GLY A 34 1.97 14.80 12.56
C GLY A 34 2.11 16.17 13.23
N ASN A 35 3.32 16.54 13.64
CA ASN A 35 3.60 17.86 14.21
C ASN A 35 3.29 18.98 13.21
N ILE A 36 3.66 18.82 11.94
CA ILE A 36 3.34 19.81 10.90
C ILE A 36 1.83 19.97 10.76
N LEU A 37 1.07 18.87 10.67
CA LEU A 37 -0.38 18.90 10.54
C LEU A 37 -1.09 19.51 11.77
N GLN A 38 -0.52 19.36 12.97
CA GLN A 38 -1.10 19.94 14.19
C GLN A 38 -0.92 21.47 14.25
N HIS A 39 0.16 22.00 13.68
CA HIS A 39 0.57 23.38 13.87
C HIS A 39 0.44 24.26 12.62
N ALA A 40 0.32 23.68 11.43
CA ALA A 40 0.19 24.41 10.16
C ALA A 40 -1.25 24.34 9.64
N ALA A 41 -1.74 25.46 9.11
CA ALA A 41 -2.99 25.49 8.36
C ALA A 41 -2.81 24.88 6.96
N ASP A 42 -3.92 24.54 6.30
CA ASP A 42 -3.89 24.14 4.89
C ASP A 42 -3.30 25.27 4.03
N GLY A 43 -2.34 24.93 3.18
CA GLY A 43 -1.63 25.92 2.38
C GLY A 43 -0.26 25.45 1.90
N ARG A 44 0.43 26.35 1.22
CA ARG A 44 1.76 26.14 0.66
C ARG A 44 2.75 27.03 1.41
N TYR A 45 3.82 26.43 1.91
CA TYR A 45 4.87 27.06 2.70
C TYR A 45 6.21 26.89 1.99
N GLU A 46 6.85 27.99 1.63
CA GLU A 46 8.18 27.96 1.02
C GLU A 46 9.26 27.97 2.12
N ALA A 47 10.23 27.07 2.02
CA ALA A 47 11.32 26.86 2.95
C ALA A 47 12.65 26.76 2.18
N GLY A 48 13.14 27.91 1.69
CA GLY A 48 14.31 27.98 0.81
C GLY A 48 14.01 27.31 -0.53
N ASP A 49 14.78 26.27 -0.85
CA ASP A 49 14.61 25.51 -2.09
C ASP A 49 13.49 24.44 -2.01
N LEU A 50 12.82 24.32 -0.85
CA LEU A 50 11.79 23.32 -0.61
C LEU A 50 10.42 23.99 -0.46
N THR A 51 9.40 23.33 -1.00
CA THR A 51 8.01 23.69 -0.77
C THR A 51 7.33 22.63 0.08
N LEU A 52 6.74 23.03 1.21
CA LEU A 52 5.86 22.22 2.03
C LEU A 52 4.39 22.53 1.69
N THR A 53 3.62 21.52 1.29
CA THR A 53 2.17 21.66 1.06
C THR A 53 1.40 20.87 2.10
N VAL A 54 0.50 21.55 2.81
CA VAL A 54 -0.44 20.95 3.77
C VAL A 54 -1.83 20.99 3.14
N SER A 55 -2.52 19.86 3.08
CA SER A 55 -3.86 19.75 2.52
C SER A 55 -4.78 18.95 3.43
N ALA A 56 -6.08 19.26 3.38
CA ALA A 56 -7.17 18.63 4.13
C ALA A 56 -7.40 17.13 3.85
N GLY A 57 -6.48 16.48 3.12
CA GLY A 57 -6.58 15.08 2.71
C GLY A 57 -7.54 14.86 1.53
N THR A 58 -7.50 13.64 0.99
CA THR A 58 -8.39 13.24 -0.09
C THR A 58 -9.78 12.98 0.48
N ARG A 59 -10.80 13.59 -0.13
CA ARG A 59 -12.19 13.24 0.15
C ARG A 59 -12.48 11.87 -0.45
N SER A 60 -12.60 10.85 0.40
CA SER A 60 -12.99 9.50 0.01
C SER A 60 -14.35 9.13 0.59
N ILE A 61 -14.98 8.13 -0.01
CA ILE A 61 -16.24 7.58 0.46
C ILE A 61 -15.95 6.66 1.66
N ASP A 62 -16.69 6.83 2.76
CA ASP A 62 -16.77 5.83 3.83
C ASP A 62 -17.65 4.67 3.32
N PRO A 63 -17.07 3.49 3.03
CA PRO A 63 -17.79 2.41 2.37
C PRO A 63 -18.92 1.84 3.23
N THR A 64 -18.79 1.87 4.55
CA THR A 64 -19.80 1.34 5.46
C THR A 64 -21.01 2.26 5.52
N ARG A 65 -20.77 3.57 5.70
CA ARG A 65 -21.86 4.56 5.72
C ARG A 65 -22.52 4.68 4.35
N PHE A 66 -21.72 4.68 3.29
CA PHE A 66 -22.23 4.79 1.92
C PHE A 66 -23.07 3.58 1.52
N ALA A 67 -22.68 2.35 1.90
CA ALA A 67 -23.49 1.16 1.64
C ALA A 67 -24.82 1.15 2.41
N ALA A 68 -24.86 1.77 3.59
CA ALA A 68 -26.09 1.91 4.37
C ALA A 68 -27.06 2.94 3.76
N GLU A 69 -26.54 4.05 3.26
CA GLU A 69 -27.34 5.15 2.68
C GLU A 69 -27.72 4.90 1.21
N PHE A 70 -26.82 4.25 0.45
CA PHE A 70 -27.00 3.92 -0.96
C PHE A 70 -26.84 2.42 -1.20
N PRO A 71 -27.83 1.57 -0.88
CA PRO A 71 -27.72 0.12 -1.06
C PRO A 71 -27.51 -0.27 -2.52
N VAL A 72 -26.68 -1.29 -2.77
CA VAL A 72 -26.35 -1.78 -4.12
C VAL A 72 -27.59 -2.19 -4.93
N GLU A 73 -28.60 -2.74 -4.25
CA GLU A 73 -29.85 -3.20 -4.87
C GLU A 73 -30.66 -2.04 -5.47
N GLN A 74 -30.60 -0.86 -4.85
CA GLN A 74 -31.35 0.32 -5.25
C GLN A 74 -30.53 1.28 -6.13
N PHE A 75 -29.21 1.29 -5.95
CA PHE A 75 -28.30 2.18 -6.67
C PHE A 75 -27.13 1.41 -7.31
N PRO A 76 -27.39 0.40 -8.16
CA PRO A 76 -26.32 -0.40 -8.76
C PRO A 76 -25.34 0.44 -9.60
N GLN A 77 -25.80 1.57 -10.15
CA GLN A 77 -24.97 2.51 -10.91
C GLN A 77 -23.90 3.23 -10.09
N TYR A 78 -23.99 3.22 -8.75
CA TYR A 78 -22.97 3.81 -7.87
C TYR A 78 -21.85 2.83 -7.51
N TYR A 79 -21.94 1.57 -7.95
CA TYR A 79 -21.00 0.51 -7.61
C TYR A 79 -20.31 -0.08 -8.84
N GLU A 80 -19.03 -0.42 -8.68
CA GLU A 80 -18.29 -1.20 -9.67
C GLU A 80 -18.40 -2.70 -9.36
N LEU A 81 -18.85 -3.48 -10.34
CA LEU A 81 -18.80 -4.94 -10.26
C LEU A 81 -17.37 -5.43 -10.53
N LYS A 82 -16.73 -5.98 -9.50
CA LYS A 82 -15.37 -6.55 -9.59
C LYS A 82 -15.42 -8.07 -9.51
N PRO A 83 -14.53 -8.78 -10.22
CA PRO A 83 -14.42 -10.23 -10.10
C PRO A 83 -14.10 -10.62 -8.65
N LYS A 84 -14.51 -11.83 -8.26
CA LYS A 84 -14.17 -12.38 -6.94
C LYS A 84 -12.65 -12.53 -6.80
N ALA A 85 -12.16 -12.58 -5.57
CA ALA A 85 -10.75 -12.82 -5.30
C ALA A 85 -10.24 -14.09 -5.99
N LEU A 86 -9.01 -14.05 -6.50
CA LEU A 86 -8.37 -15.15 -7.23
C LEU A 86 -8.53 -16.50 -6.50
N SER A 87 -8.22 -16.53 -5.21
CA SER A 87 -8.31 -17.74 -4.37
C SER A 87 -9.71 -18.36 -4.30
N LYS A 88 -10.76 -17.56 -4.50
CA LYS A 88 -12.14 -18.06 -4.58
C LYS A 88 -12.44 -18.60 -5.97
N ILE A 89 -11.95 -17.93 -7.02
CA ILE A 89 -12.15 -18.37 -8.40
C ILE A 89 -11.37 -19.68 -8.65
N GLU A 90 -10.14 -19.80 -8.17
CA GLU A 90 -9.33 -21.04 -8.27
C GLU A 90 -10.00 -22.25 -7.63
N LYS A 91 -10.70 -22.06 -6.51
CA LYS A 91 -11.45 -23.13 -5.85
C LYS A 91 -12.67 -23.61 -6.66
N ILE A 92 -13.22 -22.74 -7.51
CA ILE A 92 -14.43 -23.02 -8.30
C ILE A 92 -14.05 -23.61 -9.66
N GLU A 93 -13.12 -22.97 -10.38
CA GLU A 93 -12.78 -23.31 -11.77
C GLU A 93 -11.51 -24.16 -11.90
N GLY A 94 -10.71 -24.25 -10.83
CA GLY A 94 -9.38 -24.85 -10.84
C GLY A 94 -8.32 -23.92 -11.44
N SER A 95 -7.12 -23.89 -10.84
CA SER A 95 -6.03 -23.00 -11.26
C SER A 95 -5.60 -23.19 -12.72
N ALA A 96 -5.72 -24.40 -13.26
CA ALA A 96 -5.39 -24.68 -14.66
C ALA A 96 -6.27 -23.92 -15.65
N ARG A 97 -7.55 -23.71 -15.34
CA ARG A 97 -8.52 -23.10 -16.26
C ARG A 97 -8.38 -21.58 -16.35
N ILE A 98 -7.86 -20.95 -15.31
CA ILE A 98 -7.73 -19.50 -15.23
C ILE A 98 -6.28 -19.02 -15.38
N ALA A 99 -5.33 -19.93 -15.64
CA ALA A 99 -3.91 -19.59 -15.75
C ALA A 99 -3.64 -18.46 -16.74
N ASP A 100 -4.35 -18.45 -17.89
CA ASP A 100 -4.18 -17.44 -18.95
C ASP A 100 -4.67 -16.04 -18.56
N VAL A 101 -5.51 -15.93 -17.53
CA VAL A 101 -6.05 -14.64 -17.05
C VAL A 101 -5.41 -14.18 -15.74
N VAL A 102 -4.44 -14.94 -15.20
CA VAL A 102 -3.75 -14.63 -13.95
C VAL A 102 -2.37 -14.07 -14.24
N ARG A 103 -2.13 -12.83 -13.80
CA ARG A 103 -0.80 -12.22 -13.84
C ARG A 103 -0.06 -12.47 -12.53
N GLN A 104 1.10 -13.11 -12.62
CA GLN A 104 2.01 -13.24 -11.47
C GLN A 104 3.01 -12.07 -11.46
N GLY A 105 3.10 -11.38 -10.32
CA GLY A 105 4.08 -10.31 -10.10
C GLY A 105 5.49 -10.86 -9.81
N SER A 106 6.47 -9.96 -9.78
CA SER A 106 7.85 -10.30 -9.45
C SER A 106 7.95 -10.99 -8.08
N ARG A 107 8.87 -11.96 -7.98
CA ARG A 107 9.18 -12.62 -6.70
C ARG A 107 9.64 -11.58 -5.68
N ARG A 108 9.16 -11.73 -4.43
CA ARG A 108 9.55 -10.89 -3.29
C ARG A 108 10.20 -11.76 -2.22
N VAL A 109 11.22 -11.20 -1.57
CA VAL A 109 11.85 -11.78 -0.37
C VAL A 109 11.40 -10.94 0.82
N SER A 110 11.01 -11.60 1.91
CA SER A 110 10.64 -10.97 3.17
C SER A 110 11.23 -11.76 4.34
N VAL A 111 11.83 -11.06 5.30
CA VAL A 111 12.30 -11.63 6.57
C VAL A 111 11.31 -11.17 7.66
N LYS A 112 10.91 -12.08 8.55
CA LYS A 112 10.00 -11.79 9.67
C LYS A 112 10.75 -11.80 10.98
#